data_AF-A0A848W144-F1
#
_entry.id   AF-A0A848W144-F1
#
_cell.length_a   1.000
_cell.length_b   1.000
_cell.length_c   1.000
_cell.angle_alpha   90.00
_cell.angle_beta   90.00
_cell.angle_gamma   90.00
#
_symmetry.space_group_name_H-M   'P 1'
#
loop_
_entity.id
_entity.type
_entity.pdbx_description
1 polymer ?
#
loop_
_entity_poly.entity_id
_entity_poly.type
_entity_poly.pdbx_seq_one_letter_code
_entity_poly.pdbx_strand_id
1 'polypeptide(L)'
;MTQGNGSSAFFDKTYDEALALIEQAHAYLSDIHHNNVRADTPVDDLRLRCEAFRLSTRLMQVMAWLLNQRAIHAGELSAAEVLESPEYRLGSAKVCRDDSQHDHPAIPAGLSEMLDRSLNLYIRTERLDEMMHRSIH
;
A
#
# COMPACT_ATOMS: atom_id res chain seq x y z
N MET A 1 -29.81 6.43 17.92
CA MET A 1 -29.32 5.79 16.68
C MET A 1 -27.92 6.32 16.43
N THR A 2 -26.89 5.61 16.86
CA THR A 2 -25.47 6.01 16.67
C THR A 2 -24.68 4.74 16.36
N GLN A 3 -24.82 4.25 15.13
CA GLN A 3 -23.93 3.25 14.56
C GLN A 3 -23.31 3.90 13.32
N GLY A 4 -22.01 4.22 13.38
CA GLY A 4 -21.31 4.88 12.28
C GLY A 4 -19.85 5.29 12.55
N ASN A 5 -19.43 5.43 13.81
CA ASN A 5 -18.11 6.04 14.11
C ASN A 5 -16.92 5.06 14.11
N GLY A 6 -17.16 3.74 14.05
CA GLY A 6 -16.09 2.73 14.13
C GLY A 6 -15.30 2.56 12.83
N SER A 7 -15.98 2.64 11.68
CA SER A 7 -15.37 2.43 10.37
C SER A 7 -14.50 3.62 9.95
N SER A 8 -14.98 4.85 10.18
CA SER A 8 -14.21 6.08 9.89
C SER A 8 -12.89 6.12 10.66
N ALA A 9 -12.93 5.86 11.98
CA ALA A 9 -11.73 5.86 12.81
C ALA A 9 -10.70 4.78 12.42
N PHE A 10 -11.15 3.69 11.78
CA PHE A 10 -10.26 2.68 11.23
C PHE A 10 -9.64 3.11 9.90
N PHE A 11 -10.40 3.78 9.03
CA PHE A 11 -9.88 4.38 7.80
C PHE A 11 -8.85 5.45 8.08
N ASP A 12 -9.11 6.34 9.05
CA ASP A 12 -8.19 7.41 9.44
C ASP A 12 -6.86 6.82 9.93
N LYS A 13 -6.90 5.80 10.80
CA LYS A 13 -5.69 5.09 11.25
C LYS A 13 -4.93 4.41 10.11
N THR A 14 -5.65 3.78 9.18
CA THR A 14 -5.04 3.10 8.03
C THR A 14 -4.39 4.12 7.09
N TYR A 15 -4.99 5.30 6.93
CA TYR A 15 -4.45 6.42 6.17
C TYR A 15 -3.18 6.98 6.80
N ASP A 16 -3.19 7.24 8.10
CA ASP A 16 -2.02 7.73 8.82
C ASP A 16 -0.86 6.72 8.76
N GLU A 17 -1.16 5.43 8.90
CA GLU A 17 -0.17 4.35 8.77
C GLU A 17 0.42 4.28 7.35
N ALA A 18 -0.43 4.37 6.32
CA ALA A 18 0.00 4.37 4.93
C ALA A 18 0.87 5.58 4.60
N LEU A 19 0.48 6.78 5.07
CA LEU A 19 1.23 8.02 4.88
C LEU A 19 2.59 7.95 5.57
N ALA A 20 2.64 7.53 6.83
CA ALA A 20 3.90 7.37 7.57
C ALA A 20 4.84 6.37 6.88
N LEU A 21 4.32 5.27 6.34
CA LEU A 21 5.12 4.28 5.63
C LEU A 21 5.62 4.81 4.27
N ILE A 22 4.85 5.67 3.60
CA ILE A 22 5.30 6.37 2.38
C ILE A 22 6.42 7.35 2.68
N GLU A 23 6.30 8.14 3.74
CA GLU A 23 7.35 9.07 4.16
C GLU A 23 8.64 8.32 4.51
N GLN A 24 8.53 7.21 5.25
CA GLN A 24 9.66 6.34 5.57
C GLN A 24 10.30 5.74 4.31
N ALA A 25 9.48 5.20 3.39
CA ALA A 25 9.95 4.64 2.14
C ALA A 25 10.65 5.70 1.27
N HIS A 26 10.08 6.89 1.16
CA HIS A 26 10.68 7.99 0.42
C HIS A 26 12.05 8.39 0.99
N ALA A 27 12.13 8.60 2.31
CA ALA A 27 13.38 8.91 2.98
C ALA A 27 14.45 7.84 2.73
N TYR A 28 14.09 6.57 2.86
CA TYR A 28 14.98 5.45 2.62
C TYR A 28 15.46 5.35 1.17
N LEU A 29 14.56 5.50 0.20
CA LEU A 29 14.91 5.45 -1.22
C LEU A 29 15.79 6.63 -1.64
N SER A 30 15.56 7.82 -1.07
CA SER A 30 16.45 8.97 -1.25
C SER A 30 17.84 8.67 -0.69
N ASP A 31 17.92 8.10 0.51
CA ASP A 31 19.19 7.75 1.14
C ASP A 31 20.02 6.74 0.32
N ILE A 32 19.37 5.69 -0.21
CA ILE A 32 20.01 4.74 -1.13
C ILE A 32 20.61 5.44 -2.35
N HIS A 33 19.85 6.37 -2.96
CA HIS A 33 20.30 7.12 -4.13
C HIS A 33 21.48 8.04 -3.81
N HIS A 34 21.49 8.67 -2.62
CA HIS A 34 22.55 9.59 -2.23
C HIS A 34 23.83 8.89 -1.79
N ASN A 35 23.70 7.81 -1.02
CA ASN A 35 24.84 7.08 -0.43
C ASN A 35 25.49 6.09 -1.40
N ASN A 36 24.99 5.97 -2.64
CA ASN A 36 25.47 5.01 -3.65
C ASN A 36 25.60 3.59 -3.08
N VAL A 37 24.58 3.14 -2.32
CA VAL A 37 24.56 1.77 -1.81
C VAL A 37 24.63 0.83 -3.01
N ARG A 38 25.79 0.19 -3.18
CA ARG A 38 26.06 -0.74 -4.28
C ARG A 38 25.83 -2.15 -3.79
N ALA A 39 24.96 -2.87 -4.48
CA ALA A 39 24.85 -4.30 -4.28
C ALA A 39 26.11 -5.01 -4.81
N ASP A 40 26.39 -6.20 -4.26
CA ASP A 40 27.58 -6.98 -4.60
C ASP A 40 27.61 -7.43 -6.06
N THR A 41 26.43 -7.61 -6.67
CA THR A 41 26.29 -8.01 -8.07
C THR A 41 25.24 -7.17 -8.82
N PRO A 42 25.31 -7.07 -10.16
CA PRO A 42 24.26 -6.44 -10.96
C PRO A 42 22.88 -7.07 -10.79
N VAL A 43 22.82 -8.37 -10.49
CA VAL A 43 21.57 -9.09 -10.24
C VAL A 43 20.96 -8.64 -8.91
N ASP A 44 21.79 -8.45 -7.89
CA ASP A 44 21.36 -7.96 -6.58
C ASP A 44 20.91 -6.50 -6.64
N ASP A 45 21.56 -5.65 -7.45
CA ASP A 45 21.13 -4.26 -7.67
C ASP A 45 19.75 -4.21 -8.36
N LEU A 46 19.56 -5.03 -9.40
CA LEU A 46 18.26 -5.15 -10.06
C LEU A 46 17.17 -5.62 -9.08
N ARG A 47 17.50 -6.61 -8.24
CA ARG A 47 16.58 -7.13 -7.23
C ARG A 47 16.17 -6.06 -6.23
N LEU A 48 17.13 -5.32 -5.68
CA LEU A 48 16.88 -4.22 -4.76
C LEU A 48 15.92 -3.19 -5.37
N ARG A 49 16.15 -2.81 -6.63
CA ARG A 49 15.28 -1.87 -7.35
C ARG A 49 13.89 -2.43 -7.60
N CYS A 50 13.78 -3.71 -7.98
CA CYS A 50 12.49 -4.37 -8.17
C CYS A 50 11.66 -4.36 -6.88
N GLU A 51 12.29 -4.62 -5.73
CA GLU A 51 11.60 -4.57 -4.44
C GLU A 51 11.24 -3.13 -4.03
N ALA A 52 12.10 -2.14 -4.30
CA ALA A 52 11.76 -0.73 -4.10
C ALA A 52 10.54 -0.29 -4.93
N PHE A 53 10.45 -0.73 -6.19
CA PHE A 53 9.27 -0.47 -7.02
C PHE A 53 8.03 -1.20 -6.54
N ARG A 54 8.18 -2.43 -6.04
CA ARG A 54 7.07 -3.20 -5.44
C ARG A 54 6.51 -2.49 -4.21
N LEU A 55 7.38 -2.05 -3.29
CA LEU A 55 7.01 -1.24 -2.14
C LEU A 55 6.23 0.00 -2.58
N SER A 56 6.78 0.77 -3.52
CA SER A 56 6.16 2.01 -4.02
C SER A 56 4.80 1.75 -4.67
N THR A 57 4.68 0.70 -5.49
CA THR A 57 3.43 0.31 -6.14
C THR A 57 2.38 -0.06 -5.11
N ARG A 58 2.76 -0.85 -4.10
CA ARG A 58 1.86 -1.31 -3.05
C ARG A 58 1.31 -0.14 -2.23
N LEU A 59 2.17 0.79 -1.83
CA LEU A 59 1.79 1.99 -1.08
C LEU A 59 0.91 2.92 -1.91
N MET A 60 1.22 3.11 -3.19
CA MET A 60 0.41 3.92 -4.10
C MET A 60 -0.99 3.35 -4.27
N GLN A 61 -1.12 2.03 -4.45
CA GLN A 61 -2.42 1.36 -4.57
C GLN A 61 -3.26 1.53 -3.30
N VAL A 62 -2.65 1.35 -2.13
CA VAL A 62 -3.33 1.56 -0.85
C VAL A 62 -3.80 3.01 -0.71
N MET A 63 -2.95 3.98 -1.02
CA MET A 63 -3.31 5.39 -0.91
C MET A 63 -4.40 5.81 -1.88
N ALA A 64 -4.33 5.38 -3.13
CA ALA A 64 -5.36 5.66 -4.13
C ALA A 64 -6.72 5.16 -3.63
N TRP A 65 -6.76 3.94 -3.10
CA TRP A 65 -7.98 3.37 -2.53
C TRP A 65 -8.50 4.18 -1.33
N LEU A 66 -7.63 4.55 -0.39
CA LEU A 66 -8.01 5.34 0.80
C LEU A 66 -8.51 6.74 0.43
N LEU A 67 -7.92 7.39 -0.57
CA LEU A 67 -8.37 8.69 -1.05
C LEU A 67 -9.76 8.60 -1.69
N ASN A 68 -10.05 7.53 -2.44
CA ASN A 68 -11.40 7.28 -2.96
C ASN A 68 -12.41 7.12 -1.82
N GLN A 69 -12.05 6.38 -0.77
CA GLN A 69 -12.92 6.25 0.40
C GLN A 69 -13.18 7.58 1.10
N ARG A 70 -12.17 8.44 1.21
CA ARG A 70 -12.35 9.79 1.77
C ARG A 70 -13.28 10.65 0.92
N ALA A 71 -13.15 10.60 -0.40
CA ALA A 71 -14.02 11.34 -1.31
C ALA A 71 -15.49 10.87 -1.24
N ILE A 72 -15.73 9.56 -1.07
CA ILE A 72 -17.08 9.02 -0.81
C ILE A 72 -17.63 9.55 0.52
N HIS A 73 -16.83 9.53 1.60
CA HIS A 73 -17.28 10.02 2.91
C HIS A 73 -17.53 11.54 2.91
N ALA A 74 -16.79 12.30 2.10
CA ALA A 74 -17.02 13.73 1.88
C ALA A 74 -18.25 14.02 1.01
N GLY A 75 -18.85 13.01 0.37
CA GLY A 75 -19.96 13.16 -0.57
C GLY A 75 -19.53 13.71 -1.94
N GLU A 76 -18.23 13.73 -2.24
CA GLU A 76 -17.69 14.15 -3.54
C GLU A 76 -17.85 13.06 -4.60
N LEU A 77 -17.87 11.79 -4.19
CA LEU A 77 -18.14 10.64 -5.03
C LEU A 77 -19.41 9.92 -4.59
N SER A 78 -20.23 9.49 -5.56
CA SER A 78 -21.37 8.62 -5.30
C SER A 78 -20.88 7.21 -4.92
N ALA A 79 -21.28 6.73 -3.74
CA ALA A 79 -20.93 5.38 -3.30
C ALA A 79 -21.37 4.31 -4.32
N ALA A 80 -22.53 4.49 -4.95
CA ALA A 80 -23.06 3.54 -5.95
C ALA A 80 -22.19 3.48 -7.21
N GLU A 81 -21.73 4.63 -7.71
CA GLU A 81 -20.88 4.72 -8.91
C GLU A 81 -19.50 4.12 -8.66
N VAL A 82 -18.93 4.39 -7.49
CA VAL A 82 -17.61 3.88 -7.11
C VAL A 82 -17.60 2.35 -6.96
N LEU A 83 -18.70 1.77 -6.47
CA LEU A 83 -18.83 0.32 -6.29
C LEU A 83 -18.99 -0.45 -7.61
N GLU A 84 -19.63 0.17 -8.61
CA GLU A 84 -19.84 -0.44 -9.92
C GLU A 84 -18.60 -0.33 -10.83
N SER A 85 -17.72 0.63 -10.55
CA SER A 85 -16.56 0.94 -11.37
C SER A 85 -15.28 0.22 -10.92
N PRO A 86 -14.71 -0.69 -11.73
CA PRO A 86 -13.50 -1.44 -11.38
C PRO A 86 -12.27 -0.57 -11.11
N GLU A 87 -12.24 0.66 -11.64
CA GLU A 87 -11.14 1.61 -11.48
C GLU A 87 -10.93 2.11 -10.05
N TYR A 88 -11.95 2.05 -9.19
CA TYR A 88 -11.84 2.47 -7.80
C TYR A 88 -11.47 1.34 -6.85
N ARG A 89 -11.38 0.11 -7.35
CA ARG A 89 -10.98 -1.06 -6.57
C ARG A 89 -9.49 -1.10 -6.33
N LEU A 90 -9.08 -1.79 -5.27
CA LEU A 90 -7.66 -2.00 -4.98
C LEU A 90 -7.00 -2.80 -6.12
N GLY A 91 -6.06 -2.17 -6.83
CA GLY A 91 -5.44 -2.73 -8.02
C GLY A 91 -4.16 -3.53 -7.76
N SER A 92 -3.58 -4.04 -8.85
CA SER A 92 -2.24 -4.65 -8.90
C SER A 92 -1.97 -5.80 -7.93
N ALA A 93 -2.99 -6.61 -7.58
CA ALA A 93 -2.89 -7.72 -6.65
C ALA A 93 -1.72 -8.68 -6.92
N LYS A 94 -1.45 -9.02 -8.19
CA LYS A 94 -0.33 -9.91 -8.56
C LYS A 94 1.02 -9.38 -8.10
N VAL A 95 1.27 -8.08 -8.27
CA VAL A 95 2.55 -7.44 -7.89
C VAL A 95 2.57 -7.15 -6.40
N CYS A 96 1.44 -6.68 -5.86
CA CYS A 96 1.36 -6.25 -4.46
C CYS A 96 1.37 -7.42 -3.48
N ARG A 97 0.84 -8.60 -3.84
CA ARG A 97 0.87 -9.79 -2.99
C ARG A 97 2.14 -10.62 -3.13
N ASP A 98 2.96 -10.37 -4.15
CA ASP A 98 4.22 -11.09 -4.28
C ASP A 98 5.16 -10.68 -3.14
N ASP A 99 5.73 -11.69 -2.49
CA ASP A 99 6.57 -11.57 -1.32
C ASP A 99 7.82 -12.45 -1.41
N SER A 100 8.02 -13.07 -2.57
CA SER A 100 8.99 -14.16 -2.77
C SER A 100 10.46 -13.78 -2.59
N GLN A 101 10.79 -12.49 -2.49
CA GLN A 101 12.17 -12.00 -2.49
C GLN A 101 12.52 -11.08 -1.31
N HIS A 102 11.60 -10.82 -0.36
CA HIS A 102 11.89 -9.88 0.73
C HIS A 102 13.01 -10.37 1.66
N ASP A 103 13.14 -11.69 1.84
CA ASP A 103 14.10 -12.36 2.73
C ASP A 103 15.46 -12.60 2.07
N HIS A 104 15.64 -12.16 0.83
CA HIS A 104 16.88 -12.41 0.11
C HIS A 104 18.06 -11.67 0.77
N PRO A 105 19.25 -12.28 0.95
CA PRO A 105 20.38 -11.65 1.65
C PRO A 105 20.84 -10.31 1.07
N ALA A 106 20.57 -10.08 -0.21
CA ALA A 106 20.87 -8.82 -0.89
C ALA A 106 19.89 -7.67 -0.56
N ILE A 107 18.77 -7.96 0.11
CA ILE A 107 17.81 -6.96 0.54
C ILE A 107 18.22 -6.46 1.93
N PRO A 108 18.50 -5.16 2.10
CA PRO A 108 18.82 -4.63 3.42
C PRO A 108 17.62 -4.72 4.37
N ALA A 109 17.90 -4.94 5.65
CA ALA A 109 16.88 -5.15 6.67
C ALA A 109 15.83 -4.03 6.72
N GLY A 110 16.22 -2.77 6.53
CA GLY A 110 15.27 -1.64 6.50
C GLY A 110 14.27 -1.73 5.35
N LEU A 111 14.68 -2.22 4.17
CA LEU A 111 13.77 -2.44 3.05
C LEU A 111 12.85 -3.63 3.31
N SER A 112 13.40 -4.74 3.82
CA SER A 112 12.63 -5.93 4.19
C SER A 112 11.51 -5.59 5.19
N GLU A 113 11.81 -4.83 6.26
CA GLU A 113 10.79 -4.40 7.22
C GLU A 113 9.66 -3.59 6.57
N MET A 114 10.01 -2.66 5.66
CA MET A 114 9.01 -1.86 4.94
C MET A 114 8.19 -2.70 3.95
N LEU A 115 8.78 -3.72 3.33
CA LEU A 115 8.06 -4.67 2.48
C LEU A 115 7.03 -5.45 3.30
N ASP A 116 7.40 -5.95 4.48
CA ASP A 116 6.48 -6.69 5.36
C ASP A 116 5.33 -5.81 5.83
N ARG A 117 5.64 -4.60 6.30
CA ARG A 117 4.64 -3.64 6.77
C ARG A 117 3.70 -3.23 5.65
N SER A 118 4.23 -2.95 4.47
CA SER A 118 3.39 -2.58 3.33
C SER A 118 2.53 -3.75 2.83
N LEU A 119 3.03 -4.99 2.88
CA LEU A 119 2.25 -6.20 2.53
C LEU A 119 1.06 -6.38 3.48
N ASN A 120 1.31 -6.30 4.79
CA ASN A 120 0.28 -6.40 5.80
C ASN A 120 -0.78 -5.30 5.64
N LEU A 121 -0.35 -4.07 5.37
CA LEU A 121 -1.21 -2.94 5.06
C LEU A 121 -2.07 -3.23 3.82
N TYR A 122 -1.48 -3.71 2.72
CA TYR A 122 -2.20 -4.05 1.49
C TYR A 122 -3.26 -5.13 1.70
N ILE A 123 -2.90 -6.24 2.37
CA ILE A 123 -3.84 -7.34 2.65
C ILE A 123 -5.01 -6.86 3.52
N ARG A 124 -4.73 -5.99 4.50
CA ARG A 124 -5.77 -5.41 5.33
C ARG A 124 -6.71 -4.51 4.52
N THR A 125 -6.17 -3.64 3.68
CA THR A 125 -6.94 -2.77 2.78
C THR A 125 -7.77 -3.58 1.78
N GLU A 126 -7.22 -4.66 1.25
CA GLU A 126 -7.93 -5.57 0.34
C GLU A 126 -9.13 -6.23 1.01
N ARG A 127 -8.99 -6.67 2.27
CA ARG A 127 -10.12 -7.21 3.04
C ARG A 127 -11.21 -6.16 3.25
N LEU A 128 -10.83 -4.90 3.47
CA LEU A 128 -11.80 -3.80 3.56
C LEU A 128 -12.52 -3.59 2.23
N ASP A 129 -11.79 -3.53 1.11
CA ASP A 129 -12.36 -3.43 -0.24
C ASP A 129 -13.42 -4.50 -0.47
N GLU A 130 -13.08 -5.76 -0.18
CA GLU A 130 -14.01 -6.87 -0.34
C GLU A 130 -15.22 -6.79 0.61
N MET A 131 -15.02 -6.38 1.87
CA MET A 131 -16.12 -6.24 2.84
C MET A 131 -17.13 -5.17 2.40
N MET A 132 -16.65 -4.04 1.87
CA MET A 132 -17.51 -2.97 1.39
C MET A 132 -18.36 -3.42 0.20
N HIS A 133 -17.76 -4.13 -0.76
CA HIS A 133 -18.49 -4.67 -1.91
C HIS A 133 -19.46 -5.81 -1.53
N ARG A 134 -19.14 -6.62 -0.51
CA ARG A 134 -20.04 -7.70 -0.04
C ARG A 134 -21.25 -7.19 0.75
N SER A 135 -21.14 -6.10 1.50
CA SER A 135 -22.19 -5.64 2.42
C SER A 135 -23.44 -5.04 1.75
N ILE A 136 -23.43 -4.91 0.42
CA ILE A 136 -24.45 -4.19 -0.36
C ILE A 136 -25.28 -5.15 -1.24
N HIS A 137 -24.97 -6.45 -1.20
CA HIS A 137 -25.81 -7.54 -1.72
C HIS A 137 -26.55 -8.25 -0.60
#